data_AF-A1U4H6-F1
#
_entry.id   AF-A1U4H6-F1
#
_cell.length_a   1.000
_cell.length_b   1.000
_cell.length_c   1.000
_cell.angle_alpha   90.00
_cell.angle_beta   90.00
_cell.angle_gamma   90.00
#
_symmetry.space_group_name_H-M   'P 1'
#
loop_
_entity.id
_entity.type
_entity.pdbx_description
1 polymer ?
#
loop_
_entity_poly.entity_id
_entity_poly.type
_entity_poly.pdbx_seq_one_letter_code
_entity_poly.pdbx_strand_id
1 'polypeptide(L)'
;MSLKESLQKKLETQTEYWSKQIDSLRAEADEKMAKAKDDQAEAEIQREFSERIQAVEDHIETARSKLGELKDSGEDQLEDLKKRIDEWLPSNTN
;
A
#
# COMPACT_ATOMS: atom_id res chain seq x y z
N MET A 1 19.78 14.22 7.32
CA MET A 1 18.55 13.96 6.56
C MET A 1 17.55 15.03 6.93
N SER A 2 16.94 15.65 5.93
CA SER A 2 15.81 16.56 6.11
C SER A 2 14.54 15.79 6.49
N LEU A 3 13.54 16.49 7.02
CA LEU A 3 12.20 15.93 7.26
C LEU A 3 11.61 15.36 5.96
N LYS A 4 11.80 16.08 4.84
CA LYS A 4 11.36 15.66 3.52
C LYS A 4 11.94 14.32 3.09
N GLU A 5 13.26 14.14 3.19
CA GLU A 5 13.91 12.87 2.88
C GLU A 5 13.43 11.73 3.78
N SER A 6 13.17 12.02 5.06
CA SER A 6 12.70 11.02 6.02
C SER A 6 11.28 10.55 5.70
N LEU A 7 10.38 11.48 5.36
CA LEU A 7 9.02 11.20 4.93
C LEU A 7 8.99 10.45 3.60
N GLN A 8 9.83 10.86 2.64
CA GLN A 8 9.95 10.18 1.36
C GLN A 8 10.34 8.72 1.56
N LYS A 9 11.41 8.48 2.32
CA LYS A 9 11.88 7.13 2.62
C LYS A 9 10.82 6.28 3.34
N LYS A 10 10.06 6.88 4.28
CA LYS A 10 8.96 6.19 4.98
C LYS A 10 7.88 5.75 4.00
N LEU A 11 7.42 6.64 3.12
CA LEU A 11 6.40 6.32 2.12
C LEU A 11 6.91 5.31 1.07
N GLU A 12 8.15 5.43 0.62
CA GLU A 12 8.78 4.48 -0.32
C GLU A 12 8.90 3.08 0.29
N THR A 13 9.37 2.98 1.53
CA THR A 13 9.47 1.69 2.25
C THR A 13 8.11 1.00 2.35
N GLN A 14 7.07 1.75 2.71
CA GLN A 14 5.73 1.19 2.85
C GLN A 14 5.11 0.83 1.49
N THR A 15 5.38 1.63 0.47
CA THR A 15 4.98 1.31 -0.91
C THR A 15 5.64 0.02 -1.41
N GLU A 16 6.93 -0.17 -1.12
CA GLU A 16 7.62 -1.42 -1.45
C GLU A 16 7.04 -2.61 -0.69
N TYR A 17 6.72 -2.44 0.60
CA TYR A 17 6.07 -3.47 1.40
C TYR A 17 4.71 -3.87 0.80
N TRP A 18 3.85 -2.90 0.49
CA TRP A 18 2.55 -3.16 -0.13
C TRP A 18 2.67 -3.79 -1.52
N SER A 19 3.68 -3.40 -2.31
CA SER A 19 3.95 -4.06 -3.60
C SER A 19 4.26 -5.54 -3.42
N LYS A 20 5.12 -5.90 -2.46
CA LYS A 20 5.42 -7.31 -2.13
C LYS A 20 4.21 -8.06 -1.60
N GLN A 21 3.35 -7.36 -0.86
CA GLN A 21 2.09 -7.92 -0.36
C GLN A 21 1.14 -8.24 -1.52
N ILE A 22 1.01 -7.36 -2.51
CA ILE A 22 0.22 -7.63 -3.73
C ILE A 22 0.79 -8.84 -4.48
N ASP A 23 2.10 -8.91 -4.66
CA ASP A 23 2.73 -10.04 -5.35
C ASP A 23 2.47 -11.36 -4.61
N SER A 24 2.51 -11.34 -3.27
CA SER A 24 2.19 -12.50 -2.44
C SER A 24 0.72 -12.89 -2.56
N LEU A 25 -0.20 -11.90 -2.50
CA LEU A 25 -1.63 -12.13 -2.68
C LEU A 25 -1.94 -12.74 -4.05
N ARG A 26 -1.29 -12.28 -5.12
CA ARG A 26 -1.44 -12.84 -6.46
C ARG A 26 -0.96 -14.29 -6.52
N ALA A 27 0.21 -14.58 -5.95
CA ALA A 27 0.73 -15.95 -5.90
C ALA A 27 -0.18 -16.89 -5.09
N GLU A 28 -0.71 -16.43 -3.95
CA GLU A 28 -1.68 -17.18 -3.14
C GLU A 28 -3.01 -17.41 -3.90
N ALA A 29 -3.48 -16.40 -4.65
CA ALA A 29 -4.66 -16.51 -5.49
C ALA A 29 -4.46 -17.60 -6.55
N ASP A 30 -3.34 -17.56 -7.28
CA ASP A 30 -3.00 -18.53 -8.32
C ASP A 30 -2.93 -19.96 -7.75
N GLU A 31 -2.31 -20.13 -6.57
CA GLU A 31 -2.23 -21.43 -5.90
C GLU A 31 -3.63 -21.96 -5.51
N LYS A 32 -4.48 -21.08 -4.96
CA LYS A 32 -5.85 -21.46 -4.57
C LYS A 32 -6.72 -21.76 -5.79
N MET A 33 -6.61 -20.97 -6.86
CA MET A 33 -7.31 -21.20 -8.13
C MET A 33 -6.92 -22.56 -8.71
N ALA A 34 -5.63 -22.91 -8.72
CA ALA A 34 -5.17 -24.21 -9.20
C ALA A 34 -5.71 -25.41 -8.38
N LYS A 35 -6.12 -25.18 -7.13
CA LYS A 35 -6.70 -26.19 -6.23
C LYS A 35 -8.23 -26.18 -6.22
N ALA A 36 -8.85 -25.17 -6.84
CA ALA A 36 -10.30 -25.07 -6.94
C ALA A 36 -10.85 -26.26 -7.75
N LYS A 37 -12.00 -26.77 -7.32
CA LYS A 37 -12.61 -27.98 -7.89
C LYS A 37 -13.80 -27.69 -8.79
N ASP A 38 -14.32 -26.47 -8.72
CA ASP A 38 -15.51 -26.01 -9.41
C ASP A 38 -15.47 -24.49 -9.62
N ASP A 39 -16.28 -24.03 -10.57
CA ASP A 39 -16.36 -22.62 -10.98
C ASP A 39 -16.82 -21.69 -9.85
N GLN A 40 -17.56 -22.20 -8.86
CA GLN A 40 -18.01 -21.39 -7.72
C GLN A 40 -16.83 -21.07 -6.79
N ALA A 41 -16.02 -22.08 -6.46
CA ALA A 41 -14.81 -21.91 -5.67
C ALA A 41 -13.84 -20.95 -6.35
N GLU A 42 -13.67 -21.05 -7.67
CA GLU A 42 -12.85 -20.12 -8.45
C GLU A 42 -13.39 -18.68 -8.36
N ALA A 43 -14.69 -18.47 -8.54
CA ALA A 43 -15.30 -17.15 -8.46
C ALA A 43 -15.18 -16.53 -7.05
N GLU A 44 -15.31 -17.33 -5.99
CA GLU A 44 -15.13 -16.88 -4.61
C GLU A 44 -13.67 -16.47 -4.35
N ILE A 45 -12.70 -17.29 -4.78
CA ILE A 45 -11.26 -16.97 -4.66
C ILE A 45 -10.95 -15.70 -5.44
N GLN A 46 -11.37 -15.60 -6.70
CA GLN A 46 -11.11 -14.42 -7.52
C GLN A 46 -11.66 -13.15 -6.86
N ARG A 47 -12.89 -13.22 -6.32
CA ARG A 47 -13.49 -12.08 -5.63
C ARG A 47 -12.73 -11.71 -4.36
N GLU A 48 -12.43 -12.68 -3.49
CA GLU A 48 -11.70 -12.45 -2.23
C GLU A 48 -10.35 -11.77 -2.49
N PHE A 49 -9.57 -12.30 -3.42
CA PHE A 49 -8.25 -11.76 -3.72
C PHE A 49 -8.31 -10.44 -4.47
N SER A 50 -9.29 -10.22 -5.34
CA SER A 50 -9.49 -8.92 -5.98
C SER A 50 -9.79 -7.83 -4.94
N GLU A 51 -10.69 -8.09 -4.00
CA GLU A 51 -11.01 -7.15 -2.91
C GLU A 51 -9.76 -6.86 -2.05
N ARG A 52 -8.97 -7.88 -1.71
CA ARG A 52 -7.73 -7.72 -0.92
C ARG A 52 -6.64 -6.97 -1.67
N ILE A 53 -6.42 -7.28 -2.95
CA ILE A 53 -5.42 -6.60 -3.78
C ILE A 53 -5.81 -5.14 -3.95
N GLN A 54 -7.07 -4.86 -4.26
CA GLN A 54 -7.57 -3.50 -4.43
C GLN A 54 -7.36 -2.66 -3.16
N ALA A 55 -7.65 -3.20 -1.97
CA ALA A 55 -7.41 -2.49 -0.72
C ALA A 55 -5.93 -2.10 -0.51
N VAL A 56 -5.00 -2.94 -0.96
CA VAL A 56 -3.56 -2.65 -0.90
C VAL A 56 -3.14 -1.66 -2.00
N GLU A 57 -3.74 -1.75 -3.19
CA GLU A 57 -3.53 -0.78 -4.28
C GLU A 57 -3.98 0.63 -3.87
N ASP A 58 -5.13 0.77 -3.19
CA ASP A 58 -5.62 2.05 -2.65
C ASP A 58 -4.60 2.69 -1.68
N HIS A 59 -3.90 1.87 -0.88
CA HIS A 59 -2.83 2.35 -0.01
C HIS A 59 -1.62 2.86 -0.81
N ILE A 60 -1.23 2.16 -1.87
CA ILE A 60 -0.14 2.57 -2.77
C ILE A 60 -0.49 3.88 -3.49
N GLU A 61 -1.72 4.02 -3.98
CA GLU A 61 -2.19 5.25 -4.63
C GLU A 61 -2.17 6.43 -3.65
N THR A 62 -2.65 6.21 -2.43
CA THR A 62 -2.58 7.21 -1.35
C THR A 62 -1.13 7.61 -1.04
N ALA A 63 -0.21 6.64 -1.01
CA ALA A 63 1.22 6.89 -0.80
C ALA A 63 1.81 7.74 -1.92
N ARG A 64 1.49 7.42 -3.19
CA ARG A 64 1.92 8.16 -4.37
C ARG A 64 1.41 9.59 -4.37
N SER A 65 0.14 9.80 -3.98
CA SER A 65 -0.42 11.15 -3.79
C SER A 65 0.37 11.93 -2.74
N LYS A 66 0.62 11.33 -1.57
CA LYS A 66 1.38 11.98 -0.49
C LYS A 66 2.84 12.24 -0.88
N LEU A 67 3.47 11.37 -1.68
CA LEU A 67 4.80 11.59 -2.25
C LEU A 67 4.82 12.77 -3.23
N GLY A 68 3.77 12.92 -4.05
CA GLY A 68 3.57 14.08 -4.91
C GLY A 68 3.46 15.37 -4.08
N GLU A 69 2.57 15.39 -3.09
CA GLU A 69 2.42 16.51 -2.14
C GLU A 69 3.76 16.83 -1.45
N LEU A 70 4.51 15.82 -1.02
CA LEU A 70 5.81 15.98 -0.37
C LEU A 70 6.84 16.64 -1.29
N LYS A 71 6.85 16.28 -2.57
CA LYS A 71 7.76 16.84 -3.57
C LYS A 71 7.50 18.33 -3.79
N ASP A 72 6.24 18.73 -3.82
CA ASP A 72 5.82 20.12 -4.06
C ASP A 72 5.76 20.98 -2.79
N SER A 73 5.76 20.36 -1.61
CA SER A 73 5.70 21.07 -0.31
C SER A 73 6.99 21.83 0.02
N GLY A 74 6.81 23.07 0.48
CA GLY A 74 7.84 23.87 1.16
C GLY A 74 7.94 23.56 2.67
N GLU A 75 8.94 24.13 3.36
CA GLU A 75 9.27 23.81 4.75
C GLU A 75 8.08 23.93 5.72
N ASP A 76 7.27 24.99 5.60
CA ASP A 76 6.10 25.21 6.46
C ASP A 76 4.99 24.15 6.28
N GLN A 77 4.87 23.58 5.08
CA GLN A 77 3.86 22.57 4.75
C GLN A 77 4.29 21.15 5.13
N LEU A 78 5.59 20.92 5.32
CA LEU A 78 6.12 19.60 5.64
C LEU A 78 5.66 19.11 7.01
N GLU A 79 5.53 20.00 8.00
CA GLU A 79 5.09 19.62 9.35
C GLU A 79 3.63 19.12 9.37
N ASP A 80 2.73 19.76 8.63
CA ASP A 80 1.34 19.30 8.55
C ASP A 80 1.20 18.06 7.68
N LEU A 81 1.97 17.97 6.59
CA LEU A 81 2.03 16.74 5.80
C LEU A 81 2.57 15.57 6.61
N LYS A 82 3.59 15.81 7.46
CA LYS A 82 4.11 14.82 8.40
C LYS A 82 3.01 14.27 9.31
N LYS A 83 2.22 15.14 9.95
CA LYS A 83 1.11 14.71 10.81
C LYS A 83 0.11 13.85 10.05
N ARG A 84 -0.32 14.28 8.86
CA ARG A 84 -1.24 13.53 8.00
C ARG A 84 -0.67 12.18 7.53
N ILE A 85 0.66 12.07 7.40
CA ILE A 85 1.33 10.80 7.08
C ILE A 85 1.39 9.92 8.33
N ASP A 86 1.70 10.48 9.49
CA ASP A 86 1.80 9.71 10.74
C ASP A 86 0.44 9.24 11.26
N GLU A 87 -0.64 10.01 11.05
CA GLU A 87 -2.02 9.60 11.37
C GLU A 87 -2.51 8.49 10.46
N TRP A 88 -2.21 8.59 9.16
CA TRP A 88 -2.58 7.58 8.17
C TRP A 88 -1.74 6.31 8.30
N LEU A 89 -0.44 6.48 8.54
CA LEU A 89 0.54 5.42 8.67
C LEU A 89 1.24 5.55 10.02
N PRO A 90 0.58 5.08 11.10
CA PRO A 90 1.16 5.11 12.43
C PRO A 90 2.43 4.28 12.42
N SER A 91 3.51 4.85 12.95
CA SER A 91 4.85 4.23 13.01
C SER A 91 4.91 2.95 13.87
N ASN A 92 3.78 2.42 14.34
CA ASN A 92 3.67 1.35 15.31
C ASN A 92 2.95 0.09 14.81
N THR A 93 2.86 -0.12 13.49
CA THR A 93 2.61 -1.47 12.95
C THR A 93 3.90 -2.27 12.99
N ASN A 94 4.25 -2.71 14.20
CA ASN A 94 5.20 -3.79 14.49
C ASN A 94 4.40 -5.09 14.68
#